data_AF-A0A9P5A5S4-F1
#
_entry.id   AF-A0A9P5A5S4-F1
#
_cell.length_a   1.000
_cell.length_b   1.000
_cell.length_c   1.000
_cell.angle_alpha   90.00
_cell.angle_beta   90.00
_cell.angle_gamma   90.00
#
_symmetry.space_group_name_H-M   'P 1'
#
loop_
_entity.id
_entity.type
_entity.pdbx_description
1 polymer ?
#
loop_
_entity_poly.entity_id
_entity_poly.type
_entity_poly.pdbx_seq_one_letter_code
_entity_poly.pdbx_strand_id
1 'polypeptide(L)'
;MSWKEMNLWMRLPRHHPNIVPFDRVVVDELEGRVVGFTNSYVPGGNLEENRSRVFKLQWLRQLIKVVDDLNLEYGVAHQDIAPRNLLIDEATDSIMLFDFNFAARMDCSSPGEGEEYVEDRNDIKGVIFTTYEIITQDNSLRDIPHEDQNIDNLRSKWVKHPEVKLDHPVASYQLMLQEWQDRRAGVCLGDIPGAINLPAMPKPPQKTICLKYAHGQPVFSTVDNFYERRRDAWARGDKVLNWQRPPQRLLDNGTRVLSSGEIVSC
;
A
#
# COMPACT_ATOMS: atom_id res chain seq x y z
N MET A 1 9.59 1.84 -8.50
CA MET A 1 9.58 1.73 -7.04
C MET A 1 9.54 3.15 -6.52
N SER A 2 8.47 3.48 -5.82
CA SER A 2 8.14 4.86 -5.46
C SER A 2 8.98 5.25 -4.25
N TRP A 3 10.02 6.06 -4.42
CA TRP A 3 10.69 6.72 -3.28
C TRP A 3 9.66 7.32 -2.31
N LYS A 4 8.54 7.81 -2.85
CA LYS A 4 7.43 8.39 -2.08
C LYS A 4 6.84 7.37 -1.10
N GLU A 5 6.50 6.16 -1.57
CA GLU A 5 5.98 5.08 -0.72
C GLU A 5 6.93 4.78 0.43
N MET A 6 8.20 4.52 0.10
CA MET A 6 9.23 4.22 1.11
C MET A 6 9.38 5.37 2.11
N ASN A 7 9.47 6.61 1.62
CA ASN A 7 9.68 7.82 2.41
C ASN A 7 8.51 8.11 3.35
N LEU A 8 7.28 7.85 2.91
CA LEU A 8 6.07 7.97 3.72
C LEU A 8 5.99 6.85 4.75
N TRP A 9 6.07 5.58 4.31
CA TRP A 9 5.87 4.43 5.18
C TRP A 9 6.93 4.36 6.30
N MET A 10 8.19 4.70 6.00
CA MET A 10 9.25 4.72 7.02
C MET A 10 9.07 5.77 8.12
N ARG A 11 8.18 6.76 7.92
CA ARG A 11 7.87 7.82 8.90
C ARG A 11 6.60 7.57 9.70
N LEU A 12 5.77 6.61 9.28
CA LEU A 12 4.64 6.16 10.08
C LEU A 12 5.16 5.55 11.40
N PRO A 13 4.38 5.61 12.49
CA PRO A 13 4.80 5.05 13.77
C PRO A 13 5.14 3.56 13.64
N ARG A 14 6.38 3.18 13.96
CA ARG A 14 6.87 1.80 13.84
C ARG A 14 6.10 0.77 14.67
N HIS A 15 5.47 1.22 15.75
CA HIS A 15 4.73 0.36 16.68
C HIS A 15 3.21 0.54 16.56
N HIS A 16 2.73 1.09 15.44
CA HIS A 16 1.30 1.18 15.20
C HIS A 16 0.69 -0.24 15.08
N PRO A 17 -0.35 -0.58 15.87
CA PRO A 17 -0.84 -1.96 15.98
C PRO A 17 -1.48 -2.49 14.68
N ASN A 18 -1.95 -1.59 13.81
CA ASN A 18 -2.70 -1.93 12.60
C ASN A 18 -2.01 -1.50 11.30
N ILE A 19 -0.71 -1.19 11.33
CA ILE A 19 0.10 -0.90 10.12
C ILE A 19 1.25 -1.89 10.09
N VAL A 20 1.47 -2.56 8.96
CA VAL A 20 2.61 -3.47 8.81
C VAL A 20 3.91 -2.66 8.95
N PRO A 21 4.83 -3.05 9.87
CA PRO A 21 6.05 -2.27 10.10
C PRO A 21 6.99 -2.28 8.90
N PHE A 22 7.46 -1.09 8.52
CA PHE A 22 8.64 -0.93 7.66
C PHE A 22 9.88 -1.48 8.39
N ASP A 23 10.66 -2.33 7.73
CA ASP A 23 11.87 -2.94 8.32
C ASP A 23 13.14 -2.23 7.83
N ARG A 24 13.56 -2.51 6.58
CA ARG A 24 14.88 -2.06 6.07
C ARG A 24 14.82 -1.58 4.63
N VAL A 25 15.70 -0.64 4.30
CA VAL A 25 16.06 -0.28 2.92
C VAL A 25 17.07 -1.29 2.39
N VAL A 26 16.86 -1.75 1.16
CA VAL A 26 17.77 -2.66 0.46
C VAL A 26 18.62 -1.86 -0.51
N VAL A 27 19.93 -1.94 -0.32
CA VAL A 27 20.93 -1.32 -1.20
C VAL A 27 21.68 -2.39 -2.00
N ASP A 28 22.06 -2.03 -3.22
CA ASP A 28 22.84 -2.87 -4.10
C ASP A 28 24.34 -2.80 -3.76
N GLU A 29 25.07 -3.89 -3.99
CA GLU A 29 26.52 -3.97 -3.69
C GLU A 29 27.41 -3.39 -4.81
N LEU A 30 26.82 -3.08 -5.99
CA LEU A 30 27.59 -2.60 -7.14
C LEU A 30 27.91 -1.11 -7.04
N GLU A 31 26.91 -0.33 -6.68
CA GLU A 31 26.92 1.14 -6.70
C GLU A 31 26.30 1.74 -5.43
N GLY A 32 25.83 0.91 -4.48
CA GLY A 32 25.17 1.38 -3.27
C GLY A 32 23.76 1.93 -3.51
N ARG A 33 23.14 1.60 -4.66
CA ARG A 33 21.82 2.14 -5.04
C ARG A 33 20.71 1.51 -4.23
N VAL A 34 19.69 2.28 -3.88
CA VAL A 34 18.46 1.73 -3.29
C VAL A 34 17.71 0.94 -4.36
N VAL A 35 17.51 -0.35 -4.12
CA VAL A 35 16.83 -1.28 -5.04
C VAL A 35 15.51 -1.81 -4.48
N GLY A 36 15.23 -1.53 -3.21
CA GLY A 36 14.16 -2.16 -2.48
C GLY A 36 13.98 -1.58 -1.09
N PHE A 37 12.89 -1.99 -0.47
CA PHE A 37 12.75 -2.01 0.97
C PHE A 37 12.06 -3.32 1.38
N THR A 38 12.02 -3.57 2.68
CA THR A 38 11.43 -4.75 3.30
C THR A 38 10.46 -4.32 4.39
N ASN A 39 9.49 -5.16 4.66
CA ASN A 39 8.55 -5.03 5.76
C ASN A 39 8.48 -6.35 6.53
N SER A 40 7.80 -6.32 7.67
CA SER A 40 7.59 -7.53 8.46
C SER A 40 6.66 -8.51 7.73
N TYR A 41 7.06 -9.78 7.66
CA TYR A 41 6.23 -10.83 7.07
C TYR A 41 5.09 -11.19 8.03
N VAL A 42 3.85 -11.05 7.58
CA VAL A 42 2.65 -11.50 8.30
C VAL A 42 2.12 -12.77 7.63
N PRO A 43 2.05 -13.91 8.34
CA PRO A 43 1.61 -15.17 7.76
C PRO A 43 0.10 -15.21 7.48
N GLY A 44 -0.34 -16.17 6.67
CA GLY A 44 -1.76 -16.47 6.45
C GLY A 44 -2.43 -15.77 5.27
N GLY A 45 -1.67 -14.97 4.50
CA GLY A 45 -2.13 -14.30 3.29
C GLY A 45 -3.03 -13.09 3.58
N ASN A 46 -3.31 -12.31 2.53
CA ASN A 46 -4.25 -11.19 2.61
C ASN A 46 -5.71 -11.66 2.56
N LEU A 47 -6.65 -10.75 2.84
CA LEU A 47 -8.07 -11.07 2.87
C LEU A 47 -8.67 -11.39 1.48
N GLU A 48 -7.99 -11.04 0.40
CA GLU A 48 -8.39 -11.42 -0.97
C GLU A 48 -8.06 -12.88 -1.29
N GLU A 49 -6.90 -13.34 -0.85
CA GLU A 49 -6.39 -14.69 -1.03
C GLU A 49 -7.05 -15.67 -0.06
N ASN A 50 -7.14 -15.31 1.22
CA ASN A 50 -7.68 -16.18 2.27
C ASN A 50 -9.18 -15.94 2.53
N ARG A 51 -10.01 -16.28 1.53
CA ARG A 51 -11.47 -16.09 1.57
C ARG A 51 -12.19 -16.97 2.58
N SER A 52 -11.54 -18.01 3.07
CA SER A 52 -12.12 -18.97 4.04
C SER A 52 -12.17 -18.44 5.48
N ARG A 53 -11.41 -17.37 5.75
CA ARG A 53 -11.26 -16.75 7.05
C ARG A 53 -12.54 -16.02 7.46
N VAL A 54 -12.86 -16.05 8.75
CA VAL A 54 -13.97 -15.28 9.30
C VAL A 54 -13.57 -13.81 9.29
N PHE A 55 -14.26 -12.97 8.53
CA PHE A 55 -14.09 -11.52 8.67
C PHE A 55 -14.82 -11.08 9.94
N LYS A 56 -14.10 -10.42 10.85
CA LYS A 56 -14.61 -10.05 12.18
C LYS A 56 -15.01 -8.59 12.23
N LEU A 57 -16.07 -8.27 12.99
CA LEU A 57 -16.52 -6.90 13.18
C LEU A 57 -15.46 -6.06 13.90
N GLN A 58 -14.65 -6.68 14.77
CA GLN A 58 -13.52 -6.03 15.41
C GLN A 58 -12.45 -5.56 14.41
N TRP A 59 -12.23 -6.32 13.32
CA TRP A 59 -11.26 -5.97 12.30
C TRP A 59 -11.72 -4.77 11.48
N LEU A 60 -13.02 -4.68 11.18
CA LEU A 60 -13.58 -3.45 10.61
C LEU A 60 -13.37 -2.25 11.54
N ARG A 61 -13.61 -2.41 12.85
CA ARG A 61 -13.37 -1.34 13.83
C ARG A 61 -11.91 -0.88 13.84
N GLN A 62 -10.97 -1.82 13.80
CA GLN A 62 -9.54 -1.52 13.74
C GLN A 62 -9.15 -0.85 12.42
N LEU A 63 -9.73 -1.29 11.29
CA LEU A 63 -9.52 -0.66 9.98
C LEU A 63 -10.01 0.80 9.98
N ILE A 64 -11.21 1.04 10.49
CA ILE A 64 -11.74 2.41 10.68
C ILE A 64 -10.78 3.24 11.53
N LYS A 65 -10.29 2.68 12.64
CA LYS A 65 -9.37 3.39 13.53
C LYS A 65 -8.07 3.77 12.83
N VAL A 66 -7.41 2.83 12.14
CA VAL A 66 -6.14 3.13 11.47
C VAL A 66 -6.32 4.14 10.33
N VAL A 67 -7.47 4.14 9.65
CA VAL A 67 -7.80 5.16 8.64
C VAL A 67 -8.01 6.52 9.29
N ASP A 68 -8.71 6.59 10.42
CA ASP A 68 -8.84 7.84 11.17
C ASP A 68 -7.46 8.34 11.67
N ASP A 69 -6.60 7.46 12.18
CA ASP A 69 -5.24 7.82 12.60
C ASP A 69 -4.43 8.36 11.39
N LEU A 70 -4.47 7.68 10.24
CA LEU A 70 -3.82 8.14 9.01
C LEU A 70 -4.32 9.51 8.57
N ASN A 71 -5.64 9.66 8.41
CA ASN A 71 -6.23 10.87 7.85
C ASN A 71 -6.22 12.06 8.82
N LEU A 72 -6.48 11.83 10.10
CA LEU A 72 -6.71 12.90 11.08
C LEU A 72 -5.51 13.17 11.98
N GLU A 73 -4.63 12.19 12.19
CA GLU A 73 -3.42 12.38 13.00
C GLU A 73 -2.21 12.61 12.10
N TYR A 74 -2.03 11.78 11.06
CA TYR A 74 -0.82 11.80 10.23
C TYR A 74 -0.94 12.62 8.94
N GLY A 75 -2.14 13.09 8.59
CA GLY A 75 -2.39 13.88 7.38
C GLY A 75 -2.14 13.11 6.08
N VAL A 76 -2.33 11.79 6.12
CA VAL A 76 -2.08 10.87 5.01
C VAL A 76 -3.37 10.16 4.64
N ALA A 77 -3.66 10.06 3.35
CA ALA A 77 -4.64 9.14 2.79
C ALA A 77 -3.92 7.94 2.16
N HIS A 78 -4.41 6.73 2.37
CA HIS A 78 -3.87 5.52 1.76
C HIS A 78 -4.23 5.40 0.27
N GLN A 79 -5.45 5.80 -0.11
CA GLN A 79 -6.01 5.80 -1.46
C GLN A 79 -6.13 4.44 -2.18
N ASP A 80 -5.83 3.35 -1.49
CA ASP A 80 -5.93 1.99 -2.04
C ASP A 80 -6.30 0.96 -0.97
N ILE A 81 -7.28 1.30 -0.15
CA ILE A 81 -7.84 0.36 0.83
C ILE A 81 -8.62 -0.69 0.06
N ALA A 82 -8.14 -1.93 0.13
CA ALA A 82 -8.70 -3.08 -0.57
C ALA A 82 -8.36 -4.38 0.18
N PRO A 83 -9.13 -5.47 0.00
CA PRO A 83 -8.86 -6.77 0.63
C PRO A 83 -7.44 -7.31 0.40
N ARG A 84 -6.84 -7.03 -0.77
CA ARG A 84 -5.45 -7.40 -1.12
C ARG A 84 -4.39 -6.70 -0.27
N ASN A 85 -4.73 -5.53 0.31
CA ASN A 85 -3.86 -4.68 1.11
C ASN A 85 -4.14 -4.83 2.62
N LEU A 86 -4.90 -5.86 3.00
CA LEU A 86 -5.26 -6.16 4.40
C LEU A 86 -4.77 -7.55 4.80
N LEU A 87 -3.95 -7.59 5.86
CA LEU A 87 -3.44 -8.80 6.49
C LEU A 87 -4.07 -8.98 7.87
N ILE A 88 -3.99 -10.20 8.41
CA ILE A 88 -4.37 -10.47 9.81
C ILE A 88 -3.15 -10.99 10.53
N ASP A 89 -2.74 -10.29 11.58
CA ASP A 89 -1.81 -10.83 12.55
C ASP A 89 -2.56 -11.79 13.48
N GLU A 90 -2.33 -13.08 13.30
CA GLU A 90 -2.98 -14.12 14.10
C GLU A 90 -2.55 -14.10 15.57
N ALA A 91 -1.36 -13.58 15.89
CA ALA A 91 -0.88 -13.53 17.27
C ALA A 91 -1.64 -12.51 18.13
N THR A 92 -2.03 -11.39 17.51
CA THR A 92 -2.76 -10.30 18.17
C THR A 92 -4.22 -10.21 17.74
N ASP A 93 -4.68 -11.13 16.88
CA ASP A 93 -6.00 -11.17 16.27
C ASP A 93 -6.42 -9.81 15.65
N SER A 94 -5.46 -9.14 15.02
CA SER A 94 -5.61 -7.75 14.56
C SER A 94 -5.43 -7.61 13.05
N ILE A 95 -6.21 -6.71 12.45
CA ILE A 95 -6.04 -6.34 11.05
C ILE A 95 -4.80 -5.45 10.89
N MET A 96 -4.07 -5.62 9.79
CA MET A 96 -2.94 -4.79 9.45
C MET A 96 -3.08 -4.28 8.01
N LEU A 97 -2.86 -2.98 7.83
CA LEU A 97 -2.83 -2.31 6.54
C LEU A 97 -1.39 -2.24 6.02
N PHE A 98 -1.21 -2.47 4.73
CA PHE A 98 0.08 -2.37 4.03
C PHE A 98 -0.11 -1.91 2.59
N ASP A 99 1.01 -1.68 1.88
CA ASP A 99 1.06 -1.23 0.48
C ASP A 99 0.62 0.24 0.31
N PHE A 100 1.51 1.14 0.75
CA PHE A 100 1.29 2.59 0.69
C PHE A 100 1.69 3.19 -0.67
N ASN A 101 1.70 2.41 -1.74
CA ASN A 101 2.18 2.87 -3.05
C ASN A 101 1.38 4.04 -3.63
N PHE A 102 0.08 4.15 -3.29
CA PHE A 102 -0.80 5.25 -3.67
C PHE A 102 -1.04 6.27 -2.55
N ALA A 103 -0.37 6.12 -1.42
CA ALA A 103 -0.59 7.01 -0.30
C ALA A 103 -0.17 8.44 -0.64
N ALA A 104 -1.00 9.40 -0.25
CA ALA A 104 -0.77 10.82 -0.50
C ALA A 104 -0.97 11.65 0.76
N ARG A 105 -0.36 12.82 0.77
CA ARG A 105 -0.60 13.85 1.77
C ARG A 105 -1.90 14.56 1.47
N MET A 106 -2.71 14.78 2.50
CA MET A 106 -3.99 15.48 2.36
C MET A 106 -3.83 17.01 2.28
N ASP A 107 -2.68 17.55 2.69
CA ASP A 107 -2.38 18.99 2.76
C ASP A 107 -1.55 19.52 1.58
N CYS A 108 -1.19 18.68 0.60
CA CYS A 108 -0.28 19.07 -0.48
C CYS A 108 -1.01 19.71 -1.67
N SER A 109 -1.13 21.04 -1.66
CA SER A 109 -1.53 21.86 -2.82
C SER A 109 -0.38 22.23 -3.76
N SER A 110 0.80 21.58 -3.64
CA SER A 110 1.99 21.95 -4.42
C SER A 110 2.18 21.03 -5.62
N PRO A 111 2.02 21.53 -6.87
CA PRO A 111 2.28 20.74 -8.05
C PRO A 111 3.77 20.37 -8.13
N GLY A 112 4.07 19.07 -8.10
CA GLY A 112 5.41 18.53 -8.36
C GLY A 112 6.02 17.65 -7.27
N GLU A 113 5.42 17.53 -6.08
CA GLU A 113 5.97 16.77 -4.96
C GLU A 113 4.96 15.77 -4.36
N GLY A 114 4.85 14.56 -4.92
CA GLY A 114 4.02 13.48 -4.34
C GLY A 114 3.07 12.81 -5.33
N GLU A 115 2.37 11.76 -4.91
CA GLU A 115 1.07 11.44 -5.52
C GLU A 115 0.11 12.52 -5.02
N GLU A 116 -0.61 13.16 -5.92
CA GLU A 116 -1.63 14.13 -5.53
C GLU A 116 -2.75 13.38 -4.81
N TYR A 117 -3.29 13.98 -3.76
CA TYR A 117 -4.48 13.45 -3.12
C TYR A 117 -5.65 13.50 -4.12
N VAL A 118 -6.28 12.35 -4.36
CA VAL A 118 -7.41 12.21 -5.27
C VAL A 118 -8.66 11.99 -4.44
N GLU A 119 -9.56 12.98 -4.42
CA GLU A 119 -10.79 12.92 -3.63
C GLU A 119 -11.67 11.70 -4.00
N ASP A 120 -11.68 11.30 -5.26
CA ASP A 120 -12.41 10.11 -5.74
C ASP A 120 -11.89 8.80 -5.12
N ARG A 121 -10.66 8.81 -4.59
CA ARG A 121 -9.98 7.70 -3.90
C ARG A 121 -9.93 7.88 -2.38
N ASN A 122 -10.76 8.75 -1.80
CA ASN A 122 -10.73 8.97 -0.35
C ASN A 122 -10.92 7.65 0.44
N ASP A 123 -10.25 7.54 1.59
CA ASP A 123 -10.18 6.30 2.35
C ASP A 123 -11.53 5.87 2.95
N ILE A 124 -12.44 6.82 3.21
CA ILE A 124 -13.79 6.49 3.72
C ILE A 124 -14.53 5.63 2.70
N LYS A 125 -14.55 6.08 1.45
CA LYS A 125 -15.09 5.32 0.31
C LYS A 125 -14.38 3.97 0.17
N GLY A 126 -13.05 3.96 0.27
CA GLY A 126 -12.23 2.74 0.21
C GLY A 126 -12.60 1.68 1.25
N VAL A 127 -12.80 2.06 2.51
CA VAL A 127 -13.20 1.14 3.60
C VAL A 127 -14.60 0.56 3.35
N ILE A 128 -15.55 1.38 2.89
CA ILE A 128 -16.92 0.94 2.64
C ILE A 128 -16.95 -0.07 1.50
N PHE A 129 -16.27 0.22 0.39
CA PHE A 129 -16.15 -0.70 -0.74
C PHE A 129 -15.41 -1.97 -0.38
N THR A 130 -14.30 -1.88 0.35
CA THR A 130 -13.57 -3.05 0.83
C THR A 130 -14.46 -3.97 1.68
N THR A 131 -15.26 -3.38 2.58
CA THR A 131 -16.17 -4.14 3.43
C THR A 131 -17.29 -4.79 2.61
N TYR A 132 -17.84 -4.06 1.64
CA TYR A 132 -18.80 -4.60 0.68
C TYR A 132 -18.20 -5.81 -0.07
N GLU A 133 -17.04 -5.63 -0.71
CA GLU A 133 -16.35 -6.68 -1.48
C GLU A 133 -16.09 -7.94 -0.64
N ILE A 134 -15.64 -7.80 0.61
CA ILE A 134 -15.40 -8.95 1.49
C ILE A 134 -16.71 -9.71 1.75
N ILE A 135 -17.80 -8.99 2.03
CA ILE A 135 -19.08 -9.60 2.42
C ILE A 135 -19.82 -10.22 1.23
N THR A 136 -19.82 -9.56 0.08
CA THR A 136 -20.58 -9.94 -1.11
C THR A 136 -19.77 -10.76 -2.10
N GLN A 137 -18.43 -10.73 -2.01
CA GLN A 137 -17.51 -11.24 -3.03
C GLN A 137 -17.71 -10.62 -4.42
N ASP A 138 -18.41 -9.48 -4.48
CA ASP A 138 -18.65 -8.72 -5.69
C ASP A 138 -17.54 -7.69 -5.88
N ASN A 139 -16.65 -7.99 -6.82
CA ASN A 139 -15.50 -7.14 -7.15
C ASN A 139 -15.76 -6.24 -8.38
N SER A 140 -17.00 -6.21 -8.90
CA SER A 140 -17.32 -5.48 -10.14
C SER A 140 -17.08 -3.98 -10.04
N LEU A 141 -17.13 -3.43 -8.83
CA LEU A 141 -16.86 -2.01 -8.57
C LEU A 141 -15.41 -1.63 -8.89
N ARG A 142 -14.47 -2.58 -8.87
CA ARG A 142 -13.06 -2.32 -9.20
C ARG A 142 -12.83 -2.04 -10.68
N ASP A 143 -13.71 -2.52 -11.54
CA ASP A 143 -13.65 -2.28 -12.98
C ASP A 143 -14.23 -0.92 -13.36
N ILE A 144 -14.89 -0.25 -12.40
CA ILE A 144 -15.47 1.08 -12.57
C ILE A 144 -14.40 2.13 -12.17
N PRO A 145 -14.16 3.17 -13.01
CA PRO A 145 -13.30 4.29 -12.64
C PRO A 145 -13.68 4.91 -11.30
N HIS A 146 -12.70 5.38 -10.54
CA HIS A 146 -12.95 5.85 -9.16
C HIS A 146 -13.95 7.01 -9.12
N GLU A 147 -13.89 7.92 -10.08
CA GLU A 147 -14.80 9.06 -10.26
C GLU A 147 -16.27 8.64 -10.47
N ASP A 148 -16.51 7.46 -11.06
CA ASP A 148 -17.85 6.96 -11.37
C ASP A 148 -18.42 6.05 -10.26
N GLN A 149 -17.59 5.68 -9.28
CA GLN A 149 -18.02 4.86 -8.16
C GLN A 149 -18.85 5.66 -7.14
N ASN A 150 -20.06 5.19 -6.83
CA ASN A 150 -20.98 5.82 -5.88
C ASN A 150 -21.37 4.89 -4.73
N ILE A 151 -21.15 5.33 -3.49
CA ILE A 151 -21.48 4.60 -2.25
C ILE A 151 -23.00 4.40 -2.08
N ASP A 152 -23.82 5.36 -2.51
CA ASP A 152 -25.28 5.28 -2.34
C ASP A 152 -25.89 4.10 -3.09
N ASN A 153 -25.24 3.65 -4.17
CA ASN A 153 -25.63 2.46 -4.91
C ASN A 153 -25.53 1.17 -4.09
N LEU A 154 -24.80 1.19 -2.97
CA LEU A 154 -24.58 0.02 -2.12
C LEU A 154 -25.55 -0.09 -0.95
N ARG A 155 -26.23 0.98 -0.55
CA ARG A 155 -27.02 1.02 0.71
C ARG A 155 -28.05 -0.11 0.85
N SER A 156 -28.58 -0.63 -0.24
CA SER A 156 -29.61 -1.69 -0.26
C SER A 156 -29.14 -3.05 -0.81
N LYS A 157 -27.87 -3.20 -1.22
CA LYS A 157 -27.41 -4.34 -2.04
C LYS A 157 -26.55 -5.39 -1.33
N TRP A 158 -26.40 -5.31 0.00
CA TRP A 158 -25.45 -6.18 0.71
C TRP A 158 -26.03 -7.59 0.89
N VAL A 159 -25.96 -8.39 -0.17
CA VAL A 159 -26.28 -9.82 -0.13
C VAL A 159 -24.99 -10.57 0.21
N LYS A 160 -24.92 -11.11 1.43
CA LYS A 160 -23.77 -11.90 1.87
C LYS A 160 -23.57 -13.12 0.96
N HIS A 161 -22.35 -13.31 0.49
CA HIS A 161 -22.00 -14.50 -0.28
C HIS A 161 -22.07 -15.77 0.61
N PRO A 162 -22.56 -16.93 0.11
CA PRO A 162 -22.74 -18.14 0.91
C PRO A 162 -21.45 -18.65 1.59
N GLU A 163 -20.30 -18.48 0.93
CA GLU A 163 -19.00 -18.96 1.42
C GLU A 163 -18.34 -18.03 2.43
N VAL A 164 -18.82 -16.78 2.54
CA VAL A 164 -18.25 -15.80 3.46
C VAL A 164 -18.67 -16.14 4.89
N LYS A 165 -17.72 -16.05 5.82
CA LYS A 165 -17.97 -16.23 7.24
C LYS A 165 -17.82 -14.89 7.95
N LEU A 166 -18.84 -14.51 8.70
CA LEU A 166 -18.88 -13.31 9.53
C LEU A 166 -19.17 -13.72 10.96
N ASP A 167 -18.57 -13.04 11.92
CA ASP A 167 -18.84 -13.22 13.36
C ASP A 167 -20.11 -12.47 13.83
N HIS A 168 -20.62 -11.55 13.03
CA HIS A 168 -21.83 -10.75 13.28
C HIS A 168 -22.72 -10.69 12.03
N PRO A 169 -24.01 -10.35 12.16
CA PRO A 169 -24.87 -10.08 11.02
C PRO A 169 -24.35 -8.93 10.15
N VAL A 170 -24.63 -8.95 8.85
CA VAL A 170 -24.26 -7.89 7.89
C VAL A 170 -24.70 -6.50 8.38
N ALA A 171 -25.88 -6.41 8.99
CA ALA A 171 -26.42 -5.17 9.53
C ALA A 171 -25.49 -4.50 10.57
N SER A 172 -24.73 -5.28 11.34
CA SER A 172 -23.77 -4.74 12.32
C SER A 172 -22.58 -4.05 11.65
N TYR A 173 -22.11 -4.58 10.52
CA TYR A 173 -21.04 -3.96 9.72
C TYR A 173 -21.53 -2.67 9.08
N GLN A 174 -22.74 -2.70 8.49
CA GLN A 174 -23.36 -1.52 7.88
C GLN A 174 -23.62 -0.41 8.90
N LEU A 175 -24.12 -0.77 10.10
CA LEU A 175 -24.35 0.19 11.17
C LEU A 175 -23.05 0.86 11.60
N MET A 176 -21.97 0.09 11.79
CA MET A 176 -20.65 0.63 12.17
C MET A 176 -20.10 1.59 11.12
N LEU A 177 -20.25 1.27 9.82
CA LEU A 177 -19.85 2.16 8.73
C LEU A 177 -20.69 3.44 8.72
N GLN A 178 -22.01 3.32 8.88
CA GLN A 178 -22.91 4.47 8.89
C GLN A 178 -22.58 5.42 10.07
N GLU A 179 -22.42 4.89 11.28
CA GLU A 179 -22.02 5.67 12.46
C GLU A 179 -20.66 6.36 12.26
N TRP A 180 -19.71 5.68 11.60
CA TRP A 180 -18.42 6.29 11.28
C TRP A 180 -18.54 7.40 10.23
N GLN A 181 -19.32 7.19 9.16
CA GLN A 181 -19.60 8.23 8.16
C GLN A 181 -20.26 9.46 8.78
N ASP A 182 -21.24 9.27 9.66
CA ASP A 182 -21.94 10.37 10.35
C ASP A 182 -20.97 11.16 11.24
N ARG A 183 -20.06 10.48 11.95
CA ARG A 183 -18.99 11.14 12.71
C ARG A 183 -18.05 11.94 11.80
N ARG A 184 -17.73 11.42 10.61
CA ARG A 184 -16.81 12.06 9.66
C ARG A 184 -17.43 13.24 8.91
N ALA A 185 -18.74 13.25 8.70
CA ALA A 185 -19.44 14.34 8.01
C ALA A 185 -19.28 15.71 8.69
N GLY A 186 -19.00 15.74 9.99
CA GLY A 186 -18.76 16.97 10.76
C GLY A 186 -17.30 17.37 10.94
N VAL A 187 -16.33 16.62 10.37
CA VAL A 187 -14.90 16.86 10.57
C VAL A 187 -14.32 17.63 9.40
N CYS A 188 -13.92 18.89 9.63
CA CYS A 188 -13.11 19.63 8.67
C CYS A 188 -11.65 19.23 8.82
N LEU A 189 -11.05 18.72 7.74
CA LEU A 189 -9.60 18.55 7.60
C LEU A 189 -8.96 19.94 7.43
N GLY A 190 -8.80 20.67 8.54
CA GLY A 190 -7.99 21.89 8.61
C GLY A 190 -6.51 21.56 8.79
N ASP A 191 -5.77 22.44 9.47
CA ASP A 191 -4.38 22.16 9.84
C ASP A 191 -4.32 20.94 10.78
N ILE A 192 -3.64 19.87 10.34
CA ILE A 192 -3.44 18.65 11.11
C ILE A 192 -2.11 18.77 11.86
N PRO A 193 -2.09 19.04 13.18
CA PRO A 193 -0.85 19.35 13.89
C PRO A 193 0.13 18.17 13.96
N GLY A 194 -0.37 16.94 13.81
CA GLY A 194 0.42 15.71 13.79
C GLY A 194 0.87 15.28 12.39
N ALA A 195 0.60 16.09 11.35
CA ALA A 195 0.88 15.72 9.97
C ALA A 195 2.36 15.34 9.79
N ILE A 196 2.60 14.24 9.08
CA ILE A 196 3.96 13.76 8.85
C ILE A 196 4.70 14.75 7.98
N ASN A 197 5.79 15.30 8.52
CA ASN A 197 6.69 16.15 7.77
C ASN A 197 7.49 15.30 6.77
N LEU A 198 7.13 15.43 5.49
CA LEU A 198 7.89 14.87 4.38
C LEU A 198 8.87 15.94 3.88
N PRO A 199 10.20 15.68 3.97
CA PRO A 199 11.17 16.63 3.45
C PRO A 199 11.01 16.74 1.93
N ALA A 200 11.25 17.95 1.42
CA ALA A 200 11.30 18.20 -0.02
C ALA A 200 12.27 17.21 -0.68
N MET A 201 11.88 16.70 -1.85
CA MET A 201 12.77 15.82 -2.59
C MET A 201 14.03 16.61 -3.03
N PRO A 202 15.23 16.04 -2.87
CA PRO A 202 16.42 16.66 -3.44
C PRO A 202 16.32 16.72 -4.97
N LYS A 203 17.24 17.42 -5.62
CA LYS A 203 17.35 17.34 -7.08
C LYS A 203 17.82 15.94 -7.47
N PRO A 204 17.22 15.27 -8.46
CA PRO A 204 17.70 13.98 -8.95
C PRO A 204 19.16 14.05 -9.42
N PRO A 205 19.94 12.96 -9.22
CA PRO A 205 21.27 12.88 -9.76
C PRO A 205 21.22 12.88 -11.29
N GLN A 206 22.25 13.48 -11.90
CA GLN A 206 22.45 13.44 -13.35
C GLN A 206 23.09 12.13 -13.76
N LYS A 207 22.49 11.47 -14.75
CA LYS A 207 23.01 10.24 -15.34
C LYS A 207 23.10 10.39 -16.85
N THR A 208 24.27 10.09 -17.40
CA THR A 208 24.44 9.97 -18.86
C THR A 208 24.08 8.55 -19.29
N ILE A 209 23.09 8.41 -20.16
CA ILE A 209 22.62 7.12 -20.70
C ILE A 209 22.90 7.03 -22.20
N CYS A 210 23.25 5.84 -22.67
CA CYS A 210 23.41 5.54 -24.09
C CYS A 210 22.09 5.03 -24.69
N LEU A 211 21.50 5.78 -25.60
CA LEU A 211 20.30 5.39 -26.35
C LEU A 211 20.73 4.73 -27.66
N LYS A 212 20.27 3.49 -27.90
CA LYS A 212 20.48 2.79 -29.18
C LYS A 212 19.28 3.07 -30.08
N TYR A 213 19.43 3.90 -31.13
CA TYR A 213 18.40 4.04 -32.17
C TYR A 213 18.95 3.97 -33.60
N ALA A 214 18.16 3.27 -34.42
CA ALA A 214 18.03 3.09 -35.88
C ALA A 214 19.26 3.05 -36.83
N HIS A 215 20.40 3.69 -36.53
CA HIS A 215 21.50 3.85 -37.50
C HIS A 215 22.86 3.33 -36.98
N GLY A 216 22.84 2.56 -35.88
CA GLY A 216 24.03 1.90 -35.33
C GLY A 216 25.01 2.82 -34.58
N GLN A 217 24.74 4.12 -34.50
CA GLN A 217 25.56 5.09 -33.76
C GLN A 217 25.01 5.26 -32.33
N PRO A 218 25.86 5.17 -31.29
CA PRO A 218 25.45 5.43 -29.91
C PRO A 218 25.20 6.93 -29.69
N VAL A 219 24.00 7.29 -29.22
CA VAL A 219 23.68 8.66 -28.80
C VAL A 219 23.69 8.71 -27.28
N PHE A 220 24.46 9.62 -26.70
CA PHE A 220 24.53 9.85 -25.25
C PHE A 220 23.58 11.00 -24.88
N SER A 221 22.76 10.80 -23.86
CA SER A 221 21.87 11.82 -23.30
C SER A 221 22.04 11.89 -21.79
N THR A 222 22.11 13.10 -21.24
CA THR A 222 22.12 13.31 -19.78
C THR A 222 20.70 13.52 -19.32
N VAL A 223 20.27 12.68 -18.37
CA VAL A 223 18.94 12.73 -17.77
C VAL A 223 19.06 12.94 -16.27
N ASP A 224 18.21 13.81 -15.74
CA ASP A 224 17.97 14.00 -14.31
C ASP A 224 17.04 12.87 -13.87
N ASN A 225 17.52 11.87 -13.12
CA ASN A 225 16.69 10.72 -12.79
C ASN A 225 16.98 10.06 -11.43
N PHE A 226 15.96 9.97 -10.58
CA PHE A 226 15.98 9.19 -9.33
C PHE A 226 15.74 7.70 -9.53
N TYR A 227 15.05 7.33 -10.62
CA TYR A 227 14.48 6.01 -10.77
C TYR A 227 14.76 5.42 -12.15
N GLU A 228 15.31 4.22 -12.16
CA GLU A 228 15.54 3.49 -13.39
C GLU A 228 14.94 2.10 -13.31
N ARG A 229 14.20 1.70 -14.35
CA ARG A 229 13.73 0.32 -14.45
C ARG A 229 14.92 -0.57 -14.78
N ARG A 230 15.06 -1.67 -14.04
CA ARG A 230 16.09 -2.71 -14.30
C ARG A 230 16.12 -3.15 -15.78
N ARG A 231 14.95 -3.30 -16.40
CA ARG A 231 14.82 -3.69 -17.81
C ARG A 231 15.44 -2.67 -18.77
N ASP A 232 15.35 -1.38 -18.46
CA ASP A 232 15.84 -0.30 -19.30
C ASP A 232 17.38 -0.23 -19.18
N ALA A 233 17.92 -0.44 -17.97
CA ALA A 233 19.34 -0.59 -17.73
C ALA A 233 19.94 -1.81 -18.47
N TRP A 234 19.28 -2.98 -18.40
CA TRP A 234 19.67 -4.15 -19.18
C TRP A 234 19.67 -3.90 -20.68
N ALA A 235 18.65 -3.23 -21.23
CA ALA A 235 18.56 -2.95 -22.65
C ALA A 235 19.75 -2.11 -23.18
N ARG A 236 20.34 -1.28 -22.32
CA ARG A 236 21.54 -0.49 -22.65
C ARG A 236 22.84 -1.28 -22.48
N GLY A 237 22.81 -2.41 -21.77
CA GLY A 237 23.99 -3.21 -21.43
C GLY A 237 24.63 -2.81 -20.10
N ASP A 238 23.93 -2.03 -19.27
CA ASP A 238 24.42 -1.64 -17.95
C ASP A 238 24.42 -2.85 -17.01
N LYS A 239 25.41 -2.91 -16.11
CA LYS A 239 25.44 -3.93 -15.05
C LYS A 239 24.37 -3.61 -14.01
N VAL A 240 23.44 -4.55 -13.83
CA VAL A 240 22.47 -4.53 -12.73
C VAL A 240 22.47 -5.88 -12.04
N LEU A 241 22.28 -5.86 -10.73
CA LEU A 241 22.17 -7.07 -9.93
C LEU A 241 20.96 -7.88 -10.37
N ASN A 242 21.21 -9.13 -10.76
CA ASN A 242 20.17 -10.10 -11.07
C ASN A 242 19.75 -10.86 -9.80
N TRP A 243 19.37 -10.10 -8.76
CA TRP A 243 18.90 -10.66 -7.50
C TRP A 243 17.39 -10.43 -7.35
N GLN A 244 16.71 -11.47 -6.88
CA GLN A 244 15.31 -11.46 -6.47
C GLN A 244 15.18 -12.34 -5.23
N ARG A 245 14.58 -11.82 -4.16
CA ARG A 245 14.28 -12.62 -2.98
C ARG A 245 13.20 -13.66 -3.35
N PRO A 246 13.38 -14.95 -3.04
CA PRO A 246 12.31 -15.92 -3.16
C PRO A 246 11.12 -15.49 -2.27
N PRO A 247 9.87 -15.70 -2.70
CA PRO A 247 8.71 -15.49 -1.85
C PRO A 247 8.86 -16.23 -0.53
N GLN A 248 8.69 -15.54 0.61
CA GLN A 248 8.95 -16.12 1.93
C GLN A 248 8.05 -17.32 2.26
N ARG A 249 6.85 -17.39 1.66
CA ARG A 249 5.95 -18.55 1.74
C ARG A 249 6.51 -19.84 1.12
N LEU A 250 7.57 -19.74 0.30
CA LEU A 250 8.24 -20.87 -0.35
C LEU A 250 9.50 -21.29 0.40
N LEU A 251 9.80 -20.66 1.54
CA LEU A 251 10.93 -21.00 2.39
C LEU A 251 10.40 -21.85 3.56
N ASP A 252 10.89 -23.08 3.69
CA ASP A 252 10.53 -23.96 4.80
C ASP A 252 11.10 -23.43 6.12
N ASN A 253 10.49 -23.80 7.26
CA ASN A 253 10.89 -23.36 8.61
C ASN A 253 12.36 -23.67 8.98
N GLY A 254 13.02 -24.57 8.25
CA GLY A 254 14.44 -24.90 8.38
C GLY A 254 15.33 -24.22 7.34
N THR A 255 14.87 -23.16 6.69
CA THR A 255 15.63 -22.47 5.63
C THR A 255 15.66 -20.97 5.83
N ARG A 256 16.85 -20.39 5.76
CA ARG A 256 17.06 -18.95 5.84
C ARG A 256 17.64 -18.45 4.53
N VAL A 257 17.09 -17.35 4.02
CA VAL A 257 17.69 -16.62 2.90
C VAL A 257 18.61 -15.56 3.49
N LEU A 258 19.90 -15.67 3.19
CA LEU A 258 20.89 -14.67 3.57
C LEU A 258 20.70 -13.40 2.73
N SER A 259 21.32 -12.29 3.16
CA SER A 259 21.32 -11.03 2.41
C SER A 259 21.96 -11.16 1.02
N SER A 260 22.77 -12.21 0.80
CA SER A 260 23.32 -12.59 -0.51
C SER A 260 22.32 -13.28 -1.45
N GLY A 261 21.14 -13.68 -0.95
CA GLY A 261 20.21 -14.56 -1.67
C GLY A 261 20.48 -16.05 -1.52
N GLU A 262 21.56 -16.42 -0.84
CA GLU A 262 21.85 -17.83 -0.57
C GLU A 262 20.81 -18.41 0.39
N ILE A 263 20.29 -19.58 0.03
CA ILE A 263 19.34 -20.33 0.83
C ILE A 263 20.15 -21.33 1.67
N VAL A 264 20.20 -21.13 2.97
CA VAL A 264 20.90 -22.02 3.91
C VAL A 264 19.91 -22.79 4.77
N SER A 265 20.15 -24.08 4.94
CA SER A 265 19.41 -24.90 5.89
C SER A 265 19.86 -24.58 7.32
N CYS A 266 18.92 -24.36 8.23
CA CYS A 266 19.15 -24.09 9.65
C CYS A 266 18.84 -25.33 10.49
#